data_AF-A0A7M2CCF9-F1
#
_entry.id   AF-A0A7M2CCF9-F1
#
_cell.length_a   1.000
_cell.length_b   1.000
_cell.length_c   1.000
_cell.angle_alpha   90.00
_cell.angle_beta   90.00
_cell.angle_gamma   90.00
#
_symmetry.space_group_name_H-M   'P 1'
#
loop_
_entity.id
_entity.type
_entity.pdbx_description
1 polymer ?
#
loop_
_entity_poly.entity_id
_entity_poly.type
_entity_poly.pdbx_seq_one_letter_code
_entity_poly.pdbx_strand_id
1 'polypeptide(L)'
;MRAISRRHALLLGGFGVAATAAGGAGLLLTLTPREKPVTGGDLAQPPEERSSNGRLQVQLEAAPGQIMLAGQQAAALGYNGRIPGPTLRIQPGDVLRIRLVNNLCVVRRSED
;
A
#
# COMPACT_ATOMS: atom_id res chain seq x y z
N MET A 1 45.14 -40.76 -11.68
CA MET A 1 43.85 -40.05 -11.88
C MET A 1 42.77 -41.10 -12.12
N ARG A 2 41.73 -41.16 -11.29
CA ARG A 2 40.68 -42.20 -11.43
C ARG A 2 39.77 -41.80 -12.58
N ALA A 3 39.70 -42.61 -13.64
CA ALA A 3 38.89 -42.31 -14.81
C ALA A 3 37.39 -42.29 -14.44
N ILE A 4 36.69 -41.22 -14.83
CA ILE A 4 35.25 -41.10 -14.65
C ILE A 4 34.56 -42.13 -15.57
N SER A 5 33.78 -43.04 -15.00
CA SER A 5 33.00 -44.00 -15.77
C SER A 5 31.90 -43.30 -16.57
N ARG A 6 31.59 -43.80 -17.78
CA ARG A 6 30.56 -43.27 -18.68
C ARG A 6 29.21 -43.03 -17.98
N ARG A 7 28.85 -43.91 -17.03
CA ARG A 7 27.64 -43.77 -16.20
C ARG A 7 27.69 -42.54 -15.29
N HIS A 8 28.84 -42.28 -14.66
CA HIS A 8 29.02 -41.10 -13.82
C HIS A 8 29.02 -39.81 -14.66
N ALA A 9 29.60 -39.84 -15.85
CA ALA A 9 29.53 -38.72 -16.78
C ALA A 9 28.09 -38.40 -17.22
N LEU A 10 27.28 -39.43 -17.53
CA LEU A 10 25.87 -39.26 -17.86
C LEU A 10 25.02 -38.77 -16.69
N LEU A 11 25.28 -39.27 -15.48
CA LEU A 11 24.59 -38.80 -14.26
C LEU A 11 24.91 -37.33 -13.99
N LEU A 12 26.20 -36.95 -14.01
CA LEU A 12 26.62 -35.55 -13.81
C LEU A 12 26.04 -34.62 -14.88
N GLY A 13 26.03 -35.05 -16.15
CA GLY A 13 25.41 -34.30 -17.25
C GLY A 13 23.89 -34.13 -17.06
N GLY A 14 23.20 -35.20 -16.67
CA GLY A 14 21.76 -35.17 -16.39
C GLY A 14 21.40 -34.24 -15.23
N PHE A 15 22.17 -34.29 -14.13
CA PHE A 15 22.01 -33.38 -13.00
C PHE A 15 22.26 -31.92 -13.39
N GLY A 16 23.29 -31.65 -14.19
CA GLY A 16 23.58 -30.30 -14.67
C GLY A 16 22.43 -29.72 -15.49
N VAL A 17 21.88 -30.49 -16.43
CA VAL A 17 20.73 -30.07 -17.25
C VAL A 17 19.47 -29.85 -16.40
N ALA A 18 19.21 -30.74 -15.43
CA ALA A 18 18.07 -30.59 -14.52
C ALA A 18 18.20 -29.33 -13.66
N ALA A 19 19.40 -29.05 -13.13
CA ALA A 19 19.66 -27.89 -12.30
C ALA A 19 19.52 -26.56 -13.08
N THR A 20 20.02 -26.50 -14.32
CA THR A 20 19.88 -25.30 -15.16
C THR A 20 18.44 -25.06 -15.60
N ALA A 21 17.69 -26.12 -15.95
CA ALA A 21 16.27 -26.00 -16.29
C ALA A 21 15.43 -25.53 -15.10
N ALA A 22 15.64 -26.12 -13.92
CA ALA A 22 14.94 -25.72 -12.70
C ALA A 22 15.31 -24.28 -12.28
N GLY A 23 16.59 -23.93 -12.33
CA GLY A 23 17.07 -22.59 -12.02
C GLY A 23 16.52 -21.54 -12.99
N GLY A 24 16.55 -21.82 -14.29
CA GLY A 24 16.00 -20.91 -15.32
C GLY A 24 14.49 -20.72 -15.20
N ALA A 25 13.74 -21.80 -14.97
CA ALA A 25 12.30 -21.73 -14.73
C ALA A 25 11.97 -20.96 -13.45
N GLY A 26 12.70 -21.21 -12.36
CA GLY A 26 12.55 -20.47 -11.11
C GLY A 26 12.83 -18.98 -11.30
N LEU A 27 13.91 -18.64 -12.00
CA LEU A 27 14.30 -17.26 -12.27
C LEU A 27 13.23 -16.53 -13.11
N LEU A 28 12.70 -17.17 -14.15
CA LEU A 28 11.59 -16.63 -14.94
C LEU A 28 10.36 -16.36 -14.07
N LEU A 29 9.94 -17.32 -13.25
CA LEU A 29 8.78 -17.16 -12.36
C LEU A 29 8.97 -16.02 -11.35
N THR A 30 10.20 -15.77 -10.89
CA THR A 30 10.49 -14.70 -9.92
C THR A 30 10.63 -13.31 -10.54
N LEU A 31 11.14 -13.21 -11.78
CA LEU A 31 11.38 -11.92 -12.43
C LEU A 31 10.19 -11.42 -13.23
N THR A 32 9.22 -12.26 -13.58
CA THR A 32 8.00 -11.83 -14.25
C THR A 32 7.06 -11.13 -13.27
N PRO A 33 6.77 -9.83 -13.44
CA PRO A 33 5.79 -9.13 -12.60
C PRO A 33 4.42 -9.80 -12.77
N ARG A 34 3.80 -10.21 -11.66
CA ARG A 34 2.45 -10.81 -11.67
C ARG A 34 1.34 -9.78 -11.86
N GLU A 35 1.60 -8.52 -11.50
CA GLU A 35 0.61 -7.45 -11.57
C GLU A 35 1.09 -6.34 -12.51
N LYS A 36 0.15 -5.77 -13.25
CA LYS A 36 0.42 -4.60 -14.08
C LYS A 36 0.66 -3.40 -13.17
N PRO A 37 1.69 -2.59 -13.42
CA PRO A 37 1.87 -1.32 -12.71
C PRO A 37 0.59 -0.47 -12.83
N VAL A 38 0.10 0.03 -11.70
CA VAL A 38 -1.04 0.93 -11.67
C VAL A 38 -0.51 2.35 -11.84
N THR A 39 -0.80 2.97 -12.97
CA THR A 39 -0.53 4.38 -13.18
C THR A 39 -1.54 5.21 -12.38
N GLY A 40 -1.13 6.36 -11.85
CA GLY A 40 -2.06 7.31 -11.24
C GLY A 40 -3.15 7.74 -12.21
N GLY A 41 -4.36 7.95 -11.69
CA GLY A 41 -5.45 8.59 -12.43
C GLY A 41 -5.30 10.12 -12.46
N ASP A 42 -6.33 10.79 -12.96
CA ASP A 42 -6.41 12.25 -12.94
C ASP A 42 -6.37 12.79 -11.50
N LEU A 43 -5.80 13.99 -11.35
CA LEU A 43 -5.75 14.66 -10.06
C LEU A 43 -7.16 15.11 -9.65
N ALA A 44 -7.66 14.53 -8.56
CA ALA A 44 -8.93 14.91 -7.95
C ALA A 44 -8.70 15.76 -6.69
N GLN A 45 -9.49 16.83 -6.53
CA GLN A 45 -9.48 17.59 -5.30
C GLN A 45 -10.34 16.90 -4.22
N PRO A 46 -9.88 16.89 -2.95
CA PRO A 46 -10.72 16.45 -1.84
C PRO A 46 -11.90 17.40 -1.66
N PRO A 47 -13.01 16.95 -1.05
CA PRO A 47 -14.10 17.84 -0.65
C PRO A 47 -13.60 19.01 0.19
N GLU A 48 -14.17 20.19 0.00
CA GLU A 48 -13.77 21.42 0.72
C GLU A 48 -14.86 21.85 1.69
N GLU A 49 -14.47 22.15 2.93
CA GLU A 49 -15.30 22.81 3.93
C GLU A 49 -14.81 24.25 4.08
N ARG A 50 -15.63 25.22 3.68
CA ARG A 50 -15.24 26.63 3.60
C ARG A 50 -15.90 27.43 4.71
N SER A 51 -15.15 28.37 5.29
CA SER A 51 -15.70 29.33 6.24
C SER A 51 -16.83 30.16 5.64
N SER A 52 -17.76 30.55 6.52
CA SER A 52 -18.85 31.46 6.22
C SER A 52 -19.05 32.43 7.39
N ASN A 53 -19.22 33.72 7.09
CA ASN A 53 -19.41 34.78 8.08
C ASN A 53 -18.33 34.81 9.18
N GLY A 54 -17.05 34.74 8.79
CA GLY A 54 -15.95 34.82 9.76
C GLY A 54 -15.70 33.53 10.55
N ARG A 55 -16.33 32.41 10.17
CA ARG A 55 -16.27 31.17 10.98
C ARG A 55 -16.35 29.91 10.13
N LEU A 56 -15.58 28.89 10.51
CA LEU A 56 -15.75 27.52 10.03
C LEU A 56 -16.05 26.61 11.23
N GLN A 57 -17.21 25.94 11.23
CA GLN A 57 -17.53 24.91 12.23
C GLN A 57 -17.67 23.56 11.55
N VAL A 58 -16.85 22.61 11.97
CA VAL A 58 -16.82 21.26 11.38
C VAL A 58 -16.74 20.19 12.46
N GLN A 59 -17.29 19.02 12.15
CA GLN A 59 -17.02 17.79 12.88
C GLN A 59 -16.09 16.92 12.03
N LEU A 60 -14.98 16.51 12.63
CA LEU A 60 -14.05 15.55 12.06
C LEU A 60 -14.19 14.22 12.78
N GLU A 61 -14.52 13.17 12.05
CA GLU A 61 -14.59 11.81 12.57
C GLU A 61 -13.34 11.05 12.14
N ALA A 62 -12.45 10.75 13.09
CA ALA A 62 -11.30 9.89 12.86
C ALA A 62 -11.73 8.42 13.00
N ALA A 63 -11.63 7.65 11.92
CA ALA A 63 -12.03 6.24 11.90
C ALA A 63 -11.08 5.39 11.03
N PRO A 64 -10.93 4.09 11.33
CA PRO A 64 -10.29 3.17 10.41
C PRO A 64 -11.18 2.96 9.17
N GLY A 65 -10.57 2.76 8.02
CA GLY A 65 -11.25 2.48 6.77
C GLY A 65 -10.39 1.64 5.83
N GLN A 66 -11.02 1.09 4.80
CA GLN A 66 -10.36 0.37 3.72
C GLN A 66 -10.37 1.24 2.46
N ILE A 67 -9.22 1.43 1.82
CA ILE A 67 -9.08 2.20 0.57
C ILE A 67 -8.36 1.39 -0.51
N MET A 68 -8.62 1.74 -1.76
CA MET A 68 -7.84 1.26 -2.90
C MET A 68 -6.65 2.20 -3.11
N LEU A 69 -5.44 1.75 -2.81
CA LEU A 69 -4.20 2.51 -2.95
C LEU A 69 -3.28 1.80 -3.95
N ALA A 70 -2.95 2.47 -5.05
CA ALA A 70 -2.13 1.90 -6.13
C ALA A 70 -2.66 0.51 -6.62
N GLY A 71 -3.99 0.36 -6.68
CA GLY A 71 -4.68 -0.89 -7.06
C GLY A 71 -4.62 -2.01 -6.03
N GLN A 72 -4.17 -1.72 -4.81
CA GLN A 72 -4.16 -2.66 -3.69
C GLN A 72 -5.11 -2.19 -2.60
N GLN A 73 -5.81 -3.14 -1.96
CA GLN A 73 -6.63 -2.82 -0.81
C GLN A 73 -5.72 -2.55 0.40
N ALA A 74 -5.80 -1.35 0.96
CA ALA A 74 -5.02 -0.93 2.12
C ALA A 74 -5.94 -0.52 3.26
N ALA A 75 -5.56 -0.89 4.49
CA ALA A 75 -6.13 -0.31 5.70
C ALA A 75 -5.52 1.07 5.93
N ALA A 76 -6.35 2.04 6.27
CA ALA A 76 -5.91 3.40 6.50
C ALA A 76 -6.79 4.09 7.54
N LEU A 77 -6.26 5.15 8.13
CA LEU A 77 -6.98 5.99 9.08
C LEU A 77 -7.36 7.29 8.35
N GLY A 78 -8.64 7.65 8.40
CA GLY A 78 -9.18 8.77 7.64
C GLY A 78 -10.09 9.67 8.46
N TYR A 79 -10.45 10.81 7.86
CA TYR A 79 -11.43 11.72 8.41
C TYR A 79 -12.70 11.71 7.56
N ASN A 80 -13.86 11.65 8.23
CA ASN A 80 -15.18 11.72 7.60
C ASN A 80 -15.37 10.66 6.48
N GLY A 81 -14.83 9.45 6.71
CA GLY A 81 -14.95 8.31 5.80
C GLY A 81 -14.17 8.44 4.48
N ARG A 82 -13.24 9.41 4.37
CA ARG A 82 -12.48 9.66 3.14
C ARG A 82 -10.99 9.79 3.39
N ILE A 83 -10.21 9.44 2.36
CA ILE A 83 -8.75 9.60 2.32
C ILE A 83 -8.37 10.17 0.94
N PRO A 84 -7.79 11.38 0.90
CA PRO A 84 -7.64 12.32 2.02
C PRO A 84 -9.00 12.78 2.57
N GLY A 85 -9.01 13.25 3.83
CA GLY A 85 -10.18 13.88 4.45
C GLY A 85 -10.52 15.24 3.80
N PRO A 86 -11.56 15.95 4.29
CA PRO A 86 -11.95 17.23 3.71
C PRO A 86 -10.87 18.30 3.91
N THR A 87 -10.68 19.13 2.89
CA THR A 87 -9.85 20.34 2.96
C THR A 87 -10.61 21.42 3.72
N LEU A 88 -10.04 21.93 4.81
CA LEU A 88 -10.63 23.04 5.55
C LEU A 88 -10.10 24.37 4.98
N ARG A 89 -10.96 25.17 4.35
CA ARG A 89 -10.57 26.45 3.75
C ARG A 89 -11.11 27.63 4.55
N ILE A 90 -10.19 28.44 5.06
CA ILE A 90 -10.47 29.60 5.91
C ILE A 90 -9.75 30.85 5.38
N GLN A 91 -10.21 32.02 5.81
CA GLN A 91 -9.62 33.33 5.56
C GLN A 91 -8.91 33.85 6.84
N PRO A 92 -7.93 34.76 6.71
CA PRO A 92 -7.36 35.43 7.87
C PRO A 92 -8.44 36.14 8.71
N GLY A 93 -8.41 35.93 10.03
CA GLY A 93 -9.41 36.46 10.96
C GLY A 93 -10.61 35.55 11.21
N ASP A 94 -10.77 34.47 10.44
CA ASP A 94 -11.84 33.49 10.70
C ASP A 94 -11.60 32.70 11.99
N VAL A 95 -12.68 32.37 12.68
CA VAL A 95 -12.68 31.44 13.81
C VAL A 95 -12.93 30.01 13.33
N LEU A 96 -11.96 29.13 13.51
CA LEU A 96 -12.08 27.70 13.25
C LEU A 96 -12.53 26.96 14.52
N ARG A 97 -13.69 26.30 14.47
CA ARG A 97 -14.22 25.46 15.56
C ARG A 97 -14.34 24.01 15.09
N ILE A 98 -13.45 23.16 15.59
CA ILE A 98 -13.44 21.73 15.27
C ILE A 98 -14.01 20.93 16.45
N ARG A 99 -14.94 20.02 16.15
CA ARG A 99 -15.27 18.89 17.04
C ARG A 99 -14.61 17.63 16.48
N LEU A 100 -13.67 17.05 17.22
CA LEU A 100 -13.07 15.78 16.85
C LEU A 100 -13.81 14.62 17.53
N VAL A 101 -14.29 13.67 16.75
CA VAL A 101 -14.83 12.37 17.21
C VAL A 101 -13.78 11.32 16.88
N ASN A 102 -13.24 10.65 17.89
CA ASN A 102 -12.18 9.66 17.70
C ASN A 102 -12.74 8.24 17.87
N ASN A 103 -12.86 7.52 16.76
CA ASN A 103 -13.31 6.13 16.67
C ASN A 103 -12.14 5.15 16.43
N LEU A 104 -10.90 5.59 16.65
CA LEU A 104 -9.71 4.75 16.54
C LEU A 104 -9.54 3.91 17.82
N CYS A 105 -9.10 2.66 17.66
CA CYS A 105 -8.75 1.82 18.80
C CYS A 105 -7.40 2.23 19.39
N VAL A 106 -7.25 2.07 20.71
CA VAL A 106 -5.94 2.23 21.36
C VAL A 106 -5.08 1.03 21.02
N VAL A 107 -3.98 1.25 20.29
CA VAL A 107 -2.95 0.22 20.11
C VAL A 107 -2.20 0.10 21.43
N ARG A 108 -2.43 -0.97 22.19
CA ARG A 108 -1.54 -1.33 23.29
C ARG A 108 -0.28 -1.92 22.66
N ARG A 109 0.88 -1.27 22.80
CA ARG A 109 2.15 -1.98 22.62
C ARG A 109 2.24 -2.99 23.75
N SER A 110 2.49 -4.25 23.41
CA SER A 110 3.02 -5.21 24.37
C SER A 110 4.40 -4.71 24.77
N GLU A 111 4.54 -4.25 26.00
CA GLU A 111 5.84 -4.17 26.65
C GLU A 111 6.19 -5.60 27.06
N ASP A 112 7.00 -6.27 26.23
CA ASP A 112 7.78 -7.46 26.55
C ASP A 112 9.26 -7.14 26.31
#